data_AF-A0A4Y9J6K6-F1
#
_entry.id   AF-A0A4Y9J6K6-F1
#
_cell.length_a   1.000
_cell.length_b   1.000
_cell.length_c   1.000
_cell.angle_alpha   90.00
_cell.angle_beta   90.00
_cell.angle_gamma   90.00
#
_symmetry.space_group_name_H-M   'P 1'
#
loop_
_entity.id
_entity.type
_entity.pdbx_description
1 polymer ?
#
loop_
_entity_poly.entity_id
_entity_poly.type
_entity_poly.pdbx_seq_one_letter_code
_entity_poly.pdbx_strand_id
1 'polypeptide(L)'
;MNKLGSIFLNDFIKEEKPILFQLTGRGLLLLFGGILTLGVTTLLFFFDYPDWLVFVISASLLCPTMIIGLSIDKRFSLSERFYFFLLTKRRLYQMEDQNRREYHSSDFIQAKNVRETDQI
;
A
#
# COMPACT_ATOMS: atom_id res chain seq x y z
N MET A 1 -33.82 1.21 2.40
CA MET A 1 -32.73 2.23 2.39
C MET A 1 -31.43 1.52 2.10
N ASN A 2 -30.97 1.59 0.84
CA ASN A 2 -29.81 0.85 0.34
C ASN A 2 -28.51 1.54 0.75
N LYS A 3 -27.65 0.81 1.48
CA LYS A 3 -26.23 1.17 1.67
C LYS A 3 -25.46 0.89 0.38
N LEU A 4 -25.61 1.76 -0.63
CA LEU A 4 -24.90 1.68 -1.90
C LEU A 4 -23.43 2.17 -1.83
N GLY A 5 -22.99 2.70 -0.69
CA GLY A 5 -21.76 3.50 -0.64
C GLY A 5 -20.47 2.83 -0.14
N SER A 6 -20.42 1.54 0.25
CA SER A 6 -19.24 1.07 1.01
C SER A 6 -18.91 -0.43 0.96
N ILE A 7 -19.56 -1.23 0.11
CA ILE A 7 -19.21 -2.67 0.02
C ILE A 7 -17.89 -2.84 -0.75
N PHE A 8 -17.71 -2.09 -1.84
CA PHE A 8 -16.50 -2.19 -2.66
C PHE A 8 -15.24 -1.62 -2.00
N LEU A 9 -15.35 -0.68 -1.05
CA LEU A 9 -14.17 -0.10 -0.38
C LEU A 9 -13.57 -1.07 0.66
N ASN A 10 -14.41 -1.90 1.29
CA ASN A 10 -13.98 -2.86 2.31
C ASN A 10 -13.18 -4.02 1.71
N ASP A 11 -13.48 -4.46 0.49
CA ASP A 11 -12.77 -5.58 -0.16
C ASP A 11 -11.32 -5.24 -0.55
N PHE A 12 -10.94 -3.96 -0.59
CA PHE A 12 -9.55 -3.54 -0.87
C PHE A 12 -8.68 -3.48 0.39
N ILE A 13 -9.27 -3.44 1.58
CA ILE A 13 -8.51 -3.52 2.83
C ILE A 13 -8.19 -5.00 3.05
N LYS A 14 -7.13 -5.50 2.40
CA LYS A 14 -6.56 -6.81 2.72
C LYS A 14 -6.13 -6.81 4.19
N GLU A 15 -7.03 -7.28 5.06
CA GLU A 15 -6.70 -7.62 6.43
C GLU A 15 -5.54 -8.62 6.40
N GLU A 16 -4.47 -8.30 7.13
CA GLU A 16 -3.31 -9.18 7.15
C GLU A 16 -3.66 -10.44 7.92
N LYS A 17 -3.69 -11.56 7.20
CA LYS A 17 -3.98 -12.86 7.79
C LYS A 17 -2.89 -13.20 8.82
N PRO A 18 -3.25 -13.57 10.05
CA PRO A 18 -2.28 -14.04 11.03
C PRO A 18 -1.63 -15.33 10.52
N ILE A 19 -0.32 -15.46 10.68
CA ILE A 19 0.44 -16.60 10.15
C ILE A 19 0.69 -17.63 11.25
N LEU A 20 1.11 -17.18 12.44
CA LEU A 20 1.45 -18.05 13.59
C LEU A 20 1.04 -17.36 14.90
N PHE A 21 0.36 -18.06 15.82
CA PHE A 21 0.01 -17.54 17.17
C PHE A 21 -0.63 -16.13 17.18
N GLN A 22 -1.48 -15.81 16.21
CA GLN A 22 -2.08 -14.46 16.05
C GLN A 22 -1.07 -13.35 15.71
N LEU A 23 0.22 -13.68 15.54
CA LEU A 23 1.21 -12.78 14.97
C LEU A 23 1.05 -12.70 13.47
N THR A 24 0.90 -11.48 13.00
CA THR A 24 0.95 -11.12 11.59
C THR A 24 2.39 -11.26 11.07
N GLY A 25 2.58 -11.49 9.77
CA GLY A 25 3.92 -11.62 9.19
C GLY A 25 4.84 -10.43 9.49
N ARG A 26 4.27 -9.22 9.65
CA ARG A 26 4.99 -8.03 10.11
C ARG A 26 5.47 -8.12 11.55
N GLY A 27 4.65 -8.66 12.45
CA GLY A 27 5.00 -8.86 13.84
C GLY A 27 6.15 -9.86 13.99
N LEU A 28 6.20 -10.86 13.11
CA LEU A 28 7.31 -11.80 13.04
C LEU A 28 8.61 -11.13 12.56
N LEU A 29 8.51 -10.24 11.58
CA LEU A 29 9.64 -9.42 11.12
C LEU A 29 10.13 -8.44 12.20
N LEU A 30 9.21 -7.86 13.00
CA LEU A 30 9.56 -7.01 14.13
C LEU A 30 10.29 -7.79 15.21
N LEU A 31 9.79 -8.97 15.60
CA LEU A 31 10.44 -9.84 16.57
C LEU A 31 11.82 -10.29 16.10
N PHE A 32 11.92 -10.76 14.86
CA PHE A 32 13.18 -11.18 14.28
C PHE A 32 14.18 -10.02 14.21
N GLY A 33 13.72 -8.86 13.73
CA GLY A 33 14.52 -7.63 13.67
C GLY A 33 15.01 -7.21 15.05
N GLY A 34 14.13 -7.20 16.05
CA GLY A 34 14.43 -6.87 17.44
C GLY A 34 15.48 -7.80 18.05
N ILE A 35 15.30 -9.11 17.93
CA ILE A 35 16.25 -10.12 18.43
C ILE A 35 17.61 -9.95 17.74
N LEU A 36 17.62 -9.76 16.42
CA LEU A 36 18.83 -9.56 15.64
C LEU A 36 19.57 -8.29 16.10
N THR A 37 18.87 -7.16 16.26
CA THR A 37 19.48 -5.92 16.78
C THR A 37 20.06 -6.10 18.16
N LEU A 38 19.36 -6.79 19.05
CA LEU A 38 19.80 -7.01 20.43
C LEU A 38 21.06 -7.88 20.44
N GLY A 39 21.10 -8.94 19.61
CA GLY A 39 22.28 -9.78 19.43
C GLY A 39 23.49 -9.02 18.88
N VAL A 40 23.31 -8.26 17.79
CA VAL A 40 24.38 -7.45 17.19
C VAL A 40 24.88 -6.38 18.16
N THR A 41 23.99 -5.70 18.88
CA THR A 41 24.35 -4.66 19.86
C THR A 41 25.16 -5.25 21.00
N THR A 42 24.74 -6.40 21.52
CA THR A 42 25.48 -7.11 22.58
C THR A 42 26.87 -7.53 22.11
N LEU A 43 26.97 -8.01 20.86
CA LEU A 43 28.25 -8.38 20.25
C LEU A 43 29.18 -7.17 20.10
N LEU A 44 28.66 -6.03 19.68
CA LEU A 44 29.43 -4.79 19.53
C LEU A 44 29.99 -4.28 20.86
N PHE A 45 29.17 -4.33 21.92
CA PHE A 45 29.65 -4.03 23.27
C PHE A 45 30.71 -5.02 23.76
N PHE A 46 30.58 -6.31 23.42
CA PHE A 46 31.59 -7.31 23.76
C PHE A 46 32.95 -7.04 23.09
N PHE A 47 32.95 -6.46 21.88
CA PHE A 47 34.15 -6.03 21.17
C PHE A 47 34.63 -4.62 21.54
N ASP A 48 34.02 -3.99 22.55
CA ASP A 48 34.40 -2.66 23.06
C ASP A 48 34.38 -1.57 21.96
N TYR A 49 33.41 -1.66 21.04
CA TYR A 49 33.21 -0.63 20.03
C TYR A 49 32.78 0.70 20.69
N PRO A 50 33.21 1.85 20.13
CA PRO A 50 32.83 3.14 20.69
C PRO A 50 31.32 3.37 20.59
N ASP A 51 30.72 3.94 21.64
CA ASP A 51 29.27 4.07 21.82
C ASP A 51 28.55 4.70 20.63
N TRP A 52 29.17 5.68 19.98
CA TRP A 52 28.57 6.36 18.82
C TRP A 52 28.42 5.40 17.62
N LEU A 53 29.36 4.48 17.40
CA LEU A 53 29.23 3.46 16.34
C LEU A 53 28.15 2.45 16.69
N VAL A 54 28.10 2.01 17.95
CA VAL A 54 27.07 1.08 18.43
C VAL A 54 25.68 1.69 18.23
N PHE A 55 25.52 2.96 18.57
CA PHE A 55 24.28 3.70 18.36
C PHE A 55 23.88 3.78 16.88
N VAL A 56 24.79 4.18 16.00
CA VAL A 56 24.50 4.30 14.56
C VAL A 56 24.11 2.96 13.96
N ILE A 57 24.85 1.89 14.27
CA ILE A 57 24.59 0.55 13.74
C ILE A 57 23.26 0.02 14.28
N SER A 58 23.04 0.07 15.60
CA SER A 58 21.80 -0.40 16.21
C SER A 58 20.58 0.36 15.69
N ALA A 59 20.65 1.69 15.59
CA ALA A 59 19.58 2.51 15.02
C ALA A 59 19.31 2.17 13.54
N SER A 60 20.36 1.98 12.74
CA SER A 60 20.22 1.63 11.32
C SER A 60 19.51 0.28 11.11
N LEU A 61 19.70 -0.69 12.02
CA LEU A 61 19.01 -1.97 11.97
C LEU A 61 17.59 -1.91 12.58
N LEU A 62 17.41 -1.13 13.66
CA LEU A 62 16.15 -1.07 14.41
C LEU A 62 15.10 -0.18 13.71
N CYS A 63 15.51 0.92 13.09
CA CYS A 63 14.61 1.84 12.41
C CYS A 63 13.74 1.17 11.33
N PRO A 64 14.30 0.47 10.31
CA PRO A 64 13.48 -0.13 9.26
C PRO A 64 12.56 -1.23 9.79
N THR A 65 13.04 -2.03 10.74
CA THR A 65 12.26 -3.13 11.34
C THR A 65 11.09 -2.60 12.18
N MET A 66 11.28 -1.49 12.91
CA MET A 66 10.21 -0.81 13.63
C MET A 66 9.17 -0.18 12.70
N ILE A 67 9.60 0.52 11.65
CA ILE A 67 8.69 1.18 10.70
C ILE A 67 7.77 0.15 10.02
N ILE A 68 8.37 -0.93 9.52
CA ILE A 68 7.64 -1.99 8.81
C ILE A 68 6.82 -2.83 9.79
N GLY A 69 7.40 -3.18 10.93
CA GLY A 69 6.80 -4.07 11.92
C GLY A 69 5.61 -3.49 12.66
N LEU A 70 5.67 -2.19 13.02
CA LEU A 70 4.57 -1.48 13.70
C LEU A 70 3.46 -1.02 12.76
N SER A 71 3.54 -1.35 11.46
CA SER A 71 2.58 -0.91 10.44
C SER A 71 2.43 0.62 10.35
N ILE A 72 3.47 1.37 10.71
CA ILE A 72 3.48 2.84 10.63
C ILE A 72 3.26 3.28 9.17
N ASP A 73 3.82 2.53 8.23
CA ASP A 73 3.59 2.70 6.79
C ASP A 73 2.11 2.60 6.40
N LYS A 74 1.32 1.72 7.05
CA LYS A 74 -0.13 1.61 6.83
C LYS A 74 -0.89 2.74 7.51
N ARG A 75 -0.51 3.10 8.74
CA ARG A 75 -1.15 4.21 9.48
C ARG A 75 -1.06 5.55 8.75
N PHE A 76 0.03 5.79 8.03
CA PHE A 76 0.21 7.01 7.26
C PHE A 76 -0.15 6.88 5.77
N SER A 77 -0.72 5.74 5.34
CA SER A 77 -0.89 5.38 3.91
C SER A 77 0.38 5.64 3.08
N LEU A 78 1.56 5.53 3.70
CA LEU A 78 2.83 5.82 3.04
C LEU A 78 3.09 4.83 1.92
N SER A 79 2.72 3.56 2.12
CA SER A 79 2.82 2.52 1.09
C SER A 79 1.92 2.80 -0.11
N GLU A 80 0.68 3.23 0.11
CA GLU A 80 -0.25 3.62 -0.96
C GLU A 80 0.22 4.89 -1.68
N ARG A 81 0.73 5.88 -0.95
CA ARG A 81 1.28 7.12 -1.52
C ARG A 81 2.55 6.86 -2.32
N PHE A 82 3.46 6.02 -1.82
CA PHE A 82 4.65 5.59 -2.56
C PHE A 82 4.28 4.77 -3.79
N TYR A 83 3.35 3.83 -3.65
CA TYR A 83 2.86 3.02 -4.76
C TYR A 83 2.19 3.89 -5.82
N PHE A 84 1.37 4.86 -5.43
CA PHE A 84 0.75 5.84 -6.32
C PHE A 84 1.79 6.78 -6.96
N PHE A 85 2.83 7.17 -6.24
CA PHE A 85 3.91 7.99 -6.77
C PHE A 85 4.78 7.24 -7.79
N LEU A 86 5.13 5.98 -7.48
CA LEU A 86 5.91 5.10 -8.35
C LEU A 86 5.12 4.66 -9.59
N LEU A 87 3.82 4.38 -9.42
CA LEU A 87 2.89 4.29 -10.52
C LEU A 87 2.66 5.68 -11.09
N THR A 88 3.60 6.15 -11.89
CA THR A 88 3.36 7.24 -12.86
C THR A 88 2.30 6.78 -13.86
N LYS A 89 1.04 6.63 -13.42
CA LYS A 89 -0.09 6.37 -14.30
C LYS A 89 -0.48 7.71 -14.86
N ARG A 90 -0.16 7.92 -16.15
CA ARG A 90 -0.98 8.79 -16.99
C ARG A 90 -2.42 8.38 -16.74
N ARG A 91 -3.22 9.25 -16.13
CA ARG A 91 -4.66 9.04 -16.06
C ARG A 91 -5.16 9.14 -17.50
N LEU A 92 -5.23 8.01 -18.19
CA LEU A 92 -6.07 7.88 -19.37
C LEU A 92 -7.49 7.96 -18.83
N TYR A 93 -8.01 9.18 -18.71
CA TYR A 93 -9.43 9.39 -18.56
C TYR A 93 -10.11 8.69 -19.75
N GLN A 94 -11.30 8.11 -19.60
CA GLN A 94 -12.08 7.59 -20.74
C GLN A 94 -12.32 8.65 -21.85
N MET A 95 -11.98 9.91 -21.60
CA MET A 95 -11.96 11.00 -22.57
C MET A 95 -10.75 10.96 -23.53
N GLU A 96 -9.72 10.18 -23.22
CA GLU A 96 -8.52 9.98 -24.05
C GLU A 96 -8.66 8.78 -25.00
N ASP A 97 -9.87 8.24 -25.16
CA ASP A 97 -10.18 7.43 -26.33
C ASP A 97 -10.53 8.41 -27.47
N GLN A 98 -9.50 8.88 -28.16
CA GLN A 98 -9.62 9.67 -29.39
C GLN A 98 -10.20 8.83 -30.55
N ASN A 99 -10.77 7.66 -30.28
CA ASN A 99 -11.57 6.90 -31.24
C ASN A 99 -13.04 7.38 -31.21
N ARG A 100 -13.25 8.70 -31.18
CA ARG A 100 -14.51 9.28 -31.66
C ARG A 100 -14.60 8.88 -33.13
N ARG A 101 -15.35 7.81 -33.42
CA ARG A 101 -15.78 7.53 -34.79
C ARG A 101 -16.43 8.81 -35.29
N GLU A 102 -15.83 9.41 -36.32
CA GLU A 102 -16.40 10.57 -36.99
C GLU A 102 -17.74 10.10 -37.59
N TYR A 103 -18.84 10.46 -36.95
CA TYR A 103 -20.17 10.11 -37.44
C TYR A 103 -20.44 10.94 -38.70
N HIS A 104 -20.48 10.29 -39.86
CA HIS A 104 -20.89 10.96 -41.08
C HIS A 104 -22.43 10.99 -41.14
N SER A 105 -23.00 12.00 -41.78
CA SER A 105 -24.47 12.12 -41.97
C SER A 105 -25.13 10.93 -42.67
N SER A 106 -24.34 10.06 -43.31
CA SER A 106 -24.79 8.81 -43.96
C SER A 106 -24.76 7.59 -43.05
N ASP A 107 -24.18 7.68 -41.85
CA ASP A 107 -23.99 6.52 -40.98
C ASP A 107 -25.28 6.19 -40.24
N PHE A 108 -25.72 4.94 -40.36
CA PHE A 108 -26.89 4.44 -39.64
C PHE A 108 -26.57 4.28 -38.15
N ILE A 109 -27.00 5.26 -37.34
CA ILE A 109 -26.93 5.19 -35.89
C ILE A 109 -28.16 4.44 -35.39
N GLN A 110 -27.95 3.20 -34.91
CA GLN A 110 -29.02 2.42 -34.31
C GLN A 110 -29.51 3.13 -33.04
N ALA A 111 -30.80 3.47 -33.00
CA ALA A 111 -31.42 4.05 -31.81
C ALA A 111 -31.27 3.08 -30.63
N LYS A 112 -30.56 3.49 -29.59
CA LYS A 112 -30.48 2.72 -28.34
C LYS A 112 -31.85 2.75 -27.66
N ASN A 113 -32.48 1.59 -27.52
CA ASN A 113 -33.79 1.43 -26.87
C ASN A 113 -33.70 1.48 -25.33
N VAL A 114 -32.51 1.67 -24.76
CA VAL A 114 -32.29 1.67 -23.31
C VAL A 114 -31.71 3.01 -22.90
N ARG A 115 -32.40 3.68 -21.98
CA ARG A 115 -31.97 4.94 -21.39
C ARG A 115 -31.02 4.62 -20.23
N GLU A 116 -29.73 4.90 -20.42
CA GLU A 116 -28.67 4.64 -19.42
C GLU A 116 -28.66 5.70 -18.28
N THR A 117 -29.76 6.40 -18.03
CA THR A 117 -29.85 7.46 -17.01
C THR A 117 -31.16 7.36 -16.26
N ASP A 118 -31.09 7.19 -14.94
CA ASP A 118 -32.25 7.32 -14.07
C ASP A 118 -32.79 8.75 -14.10
N GLN A 119 -34.11 8.89 -14.15
CA GLN A 119 -34.78 10.18 -14.03
C GLN A 119 -34.63 10.65 -12.58
N ILE A 120 -33.95 11.79 -12.41
CA ILE A 120 -33.85 12.54 -11.15
C ILE A 120 -35.22 13.09 -10.78
#